data_AF-A0A401UUM0-F1
#
_entry.id   AF-A0A401UUM0-F1
#
_cell.length_a   1.000
_cell.length_b   1.000
_cell.length_c   1.000
_cell.angle_alpha   90.00
_cell.angle_beta   90.00
_cell.angle_gamma   90.00
#
_symmetry.space_group_name_H-M   'P 1'
#
loop_
_entity.id
_entity.type
_entity.pdbx_description
1 polymer ?
#
loop_
_entity_poly.entity_id
_entity_poly.type
_entity_poly.pdbx_seq_one_letter_code
_entity_poly.pdbx_strand_id
1 'polypeptide(L)'
;MREDMIYKCLDCGNEVLVKRADKTKDGQSCSKCKGHLVPNRYADNPTHSKTKNTVTVGIELEGYEKMKQQLRNLEATYDRIIEKQKVIEVDAGPRHIGFDIDEFTKELSANMQDIVKAADKAVKQLGECMRRYRNR
;
A
#
# COMPACT_ATOMS: atom_id res chain seq x y z
N MET A 1 44.81 -40.97 -39.44
CA MET A 1 45.02 -40.40 -38.09
C MET A 1 43.89 -39.39 -37.87
N ARG A 2 43.13 -39.48 -36.76
CA ARG A 2 42.01 -38.57 -36.50
C ARG A 2 42.43 -37.62 -35.39
N GLU A 3 42.57 -36.33 -35.71
CA GLU A 3 43.12 -35.31 -34.83
C GLU A 3 42.10 -34.86 -33.77
N ASP A 4 42.54 -34.74 -32.52
CA ASP A 4 41.80 -34.08 -31.44
C ASP A 4 41.69 -32.57 -31.72
N MET A 5 40.59 -31.94 -31.31
CA MET A 5 40.35 -30.51 -31.56
C MET A 5 40.50 -29.68 -30.29
N ILE A 6 41.25 -28.58 -30.40
CA ILE A 6 41.43 -27.61 -29.33
C ILE A 6 40.33 -26.55 -29.42
N TYR A 7 39.66 -26.29 -28.31
CA TYR A 7 38.69 -25.21 -28.14
C TYR A 7 39.27 -24.14 -27.22
N LYS A 8 38.96 -22.88 -27.47
CA LYS A 8 39.40 -21.71 -26.69
C LYS A 8 38.17 -20.93 -26.22
N CYS A 9 38.18 -20.52 -24.96
CA CYS A 9 37.12 -19.69 -24.42
C CYS A 9 37.27 -18.23 -24.85
N LEU A 10 36.20 -17.61 -25.35
CA LEU A 10 36.20 -16.21 -25.79
C LEU A 10 36.30 -15.20 -24.64
N ASP A 11 35.99 -15.61 -23.41
CA ASP A 11 35.93 -14.70 -22.26
C ASP A 11 37.16 -14.75 -21.37
N CYS A 12 37.72 -15.94 -21.15
CA CYS A 12 38.91 -16.12 -20.31
C CYS A 12 40.15 -16.61 -21.06
N GLY A 13 40.04 -16.92 -22.36
CA GLY A 13 41.14 -17.41 -23.18
C GLY A 13 41.62 -18.83 -22.86
N ASN A 14 40.98 -19.53 -21.92
CA ASN A 14 41.40 -20.88 -21.52
C ASN A 14 41.15 -21.89 -22.65
N GLU A 15 42.16 -22.72 -22.92
CA GLU A 15 42.09 -23.77 -23.93
C GLU A 15 41.68 -25.11 -23.30
N VAL A 16 40.86 -25.87 -24.03
CA VAL A 16 40.36 -27.18 -23.64
C VAL A 16 40.50 -28.12 -24.82
N LEU A 17 41.13 -29.26 -24.60
CA LEU A 17 41.25 -30.32 -25.62
C LEU A 17 40.01 -31.20 -25.58
N VAL A 18 39.26 -31.24 -26.68
CA VAL A 18 38.00 -31.99 -26.78
C VAL A 18 38.19 -33.14 -27.77
N LYS A 19 37.94 -34.37 -27.29
CA LYS A 19 38.10 -35.59 -28.11
C LYS A 19 37.01 -35.68 -29.16
N ARG A 20 37.33 -36.12 -30.39
CA ARG A 20 36.34 -36.24 -31.47
C ARG A 20 35.17 -37.19 -31.17
N ALA A 21 35.26 -38.05 -30.17
CA ALA A 21 34.18 -38.96 -29.77
C ALA A 21 33.09 -38.31 -28.91
N ASP A 22 33.36 -37.16 -28.29
CA ASP A 22 32.39 -36.54 -27.38
C ASP A 22 31.19 -36.01 -28.17
N LYS A 23 29.97 -36.37 -27.78
CA LYS A 23 28.74 -35.86 -28.43
C LYS A 23 28.33 -34.47 -27.92
N THR A 24 29.04 -33.94 -26.90
CA THR A 24 28.71 -32.69 -26.21
C THR A 24 29.50 -31.48 -26.72
N LYS A 25 30.24 -31.60 -27.83
CA LYS A 25 31.20 -30.58 -28.29
C LYS A 25 30.59 -29.22 -28.57
N ASP A 26 29.39 -29.20 -29.13
CA ASP A 26 28.75 -27.96 -29.59
C ASP A 26 27.99 -27.23 -28.46
N GLY A 27 28.12 -27.70 -27.21
CA GLY A 27 27.44 -27.13 -26.04
C GLY A 27 28.26 -27.09 -24.76
N GLN A 28 29.57 -27.36 -24.81
CA GLN A 28 30.43 -27.26 -23.63
C GLN A 28 30.70 -25.80 -23.27
N SER A 29 30.45 -25.47 -22.01
CA SER A 29 30.86 -24.20 -21.41
C SER A 29 32.24 -24.32 -20.80
N CYS A 30 32.97 -23.22 -20.75
CA CYS A 30 34.30 -23.20 -20.15
C CYS A 30 34.23 -23.59 -18.68
N SER A 31 35.06 -24.56 -18.25
CA SER A 31 35.11 -25.01 -16.86
C SER A 31 35.51 -23.91 -15.87
N LYS A 32 36.21 -22.86 -16.32
CA LYS A 32 36.69 -21.75 -15.48
C LYS A 32 35.66 -20.63 -15.32
N CYS A 33 35.08 -20.15 -16.42
CA CYS A 33 34.20 -18.97 -16.41
C CYS A 33 32.78 -19.23 -16.89
N LYS A 34 32.43 -20.49 -17.21
CA LYS A 34 31.18 -20.89 -17.87
C LYS A 34 30.89 -20.17 -19.21
N GLY A 35 31.88 -19.47 -19.77
CA GLY A 35 31.78 -18.78 -21.05
C GLY A 35 31.78 -19.72 -22.25
N HIS A 36 31.50 -19.17 -23.42
CA HIS A 36 31.39 -19.95 -24.66
C HIS A 36 32.77 -20.43 -25.15
N LEU A 37 32.87 -21.72 -25.46
CA LEU A 37 34.02 -22.35 -26.09
C LEU A 37 33.84 -22.37 -27.60
N VAL A 38 34.85 -21.96 -28.34
CA VAL A 38 34.89 -22.05 -29.82
C VAL A 38 36.15 -22.79 -30.26
N PRO A 39 36.15 -23.51 -31.39
CA PRO A 39 37.36 -24.17 -31.86
C PRO A 39 38.48 -23.14 -32.10
N ASN A 40 39.72 -23.44 -31.67
CA ASN A 40 40.82 -22.48 -31.64
C ASN A 40 41.11 -21.84 -33.01
N ARG A 41 40.89 -22.59 -34.10
CA ARG A 41 41.01 -22.09 -35.49
C ARG A 41 40.08 -20.90 -35.80
N TYR A 42 39.00 -20.72 -35.06
CA TYR A 42 38.07 -19.59 -35.18
C TYR A 42 38.27 -18.52 -34.10
N ALA A 43 39.04 -18.81 -33.04
CA ALA A 43 39.26 -17.87 -31.93
C ALA A 43 40.21 -16.72 -32.30
N ASP A 44 41.16 -16.97 -33.21
CA ASP A 44 42.13 -15.96 -33.64
C ASP A 44 41.68 -15.20 -34.90
N ASN A 45 40.44 -15.41 -35.36
CA ASN A 45 39.87 -14.69 -36.50
C ASN A 45 39.30 -13.34 -36.02
N PRO A 46 39.85 -12.19 -36.43
CA PRO A 46 39.47 -10.87 -35.90
C PRO A 46 38.04 -10.44 -36.27
N THR A 47 37.34 -11.19 -37.13
CA THR A 47 35.93 -10.99 -37.46
C THR A 47 34.97 -11.22 -36.29
N HIS A 48 35.41 -11.88 -35.20
CA HIS A 48 34.66 -12.00 -33.96
C HIS A 48 35.08 -10.97 -32.89
N SER A 49 35.79 -9.90 -33.27
CA SER A 49 36.05 -8.78 -32.36
C SER A 49 34.72 -8.31 -31.79
N LYS A 50 34.65 -8.23 -30.46
CA LYS A 50 33.46 -7.85 -29.70
C LYS A 50 33.01 -6.45 -30.09
N THR A 51 32.23 -6.31 -31.17
CA THR A 51 31.49 -5.09 -31.46
C THR A 51 30.45 -4.97 -30.36
N LYS A 52 30.75 -4.17 -29.34
CA LYS A 52 29.79 -3.83 -28.29
C LYS A 52 28.68 -3.00 -28.95
N ASN A 53 27.65 -3.66 -29.46
CA ASN A 53 26.41 -2.99 -29.86
C ASN A 53 25.78 -2.42 -28.59
N THR A 54 26.03 -1.15 -28.32
CA THR A 54 25.37 -0.39 -27.28
C THR A 54 23.99 -0.03 -27.80
N VAL A 55 22.98 -0.75 -27.34
CA VAL A 55 21.57 -0.39 -27.60
C VAL A 55 21.19 0.66 -26.57
N THR A 56 21.11 1.93 -26.98
CA THR A 56 20.48 2.97 -26.17
C THR A 56 18.97 2.82 -26.29
N VAL A 57 18.34 2.29 -25.23
CA VAL A 57 16.88 2.30 -25.09
C VAL A 57 16.48 3.65 -24.53
N GLY A 58 15.98 4.55 -25.39
CA GLY A 58 15.28 5.75 -24.95
C GLY A 58 13.89 5.35 -24.45
N ILE A 59 13.63 5.52 -23.16
CA ILE A 59 12.28 5.38 -22.61
C ILE A 59 11.63 6.77 -22.70
N GLU A 60 10.76 6.95 -23.70
CA GLU A 60 9.92 8.14 -23.78
C GLU A 60 8.81 8.01 -22.71
N LEU A 61 8.93 8.80 -21.64
CA LEU A 61 7.98 8.81 -20.55
C LEU A 61 6.76 9.69 -20.87
N GLU A 62 5.98 9.33 -21.89
CA GLU A 62 4.77 10.08 -22.30
C GLU A 62 3.74 10.22 -21.14
N GLY A 63 3.80 9.33 -20.14
CA GLY A 63 2.95 9.38 -18.94
C GLY A 63 3.49 10.26 -17.80
N TYR A 64 4.76 10.67 -17.83
CA TYR A 64 5.40 11.34 -16.71
C TYR A 64 4.89 12.77 -16.51
N GLU A 65 4.64 13.50 -17.59
CA GLU A 65 4.09 14.85 -17.49
C GLU A 65 2.65 14.87 -16.98
N LYS A 66 1.83 13.87 -17.36
CA LYS A 66 0.47 13.69 -16.82
C LYS A 66 0.52 13.39 -15.32
N MET A 67 1.40 12.47 -14.90
CA MET A 67 1.59 12.13 -13.50
C MET A 67 2.11 13.31 -12.67
N LYS A 68 3.03 14.10 -13.23
CA LYS A 68 3.55 15.33 -12.61
C LYS A 68 2.48 16.40 -12.44
N GLN A 69 1.57 16.54 -13.42
CA GLN A 69 0.42 17.44 -13.30
C GLN A 69 -0.58 16.96 -12.23
N GLN A 70 -0.81 15.64 -12.14
CA GLN A 70 -1.67 15.07 -11.09
C GLN A 70 -1.10 15.30 -9.69
N LEU A 71 0.21 15.16 -9.51
CA LEU A 71 0.92 15.47 -8.26
C LEU A 71 0.72 16.93 -7.84
N ARG A 72 0.92 17.90 -8.76
CA ARG A 72 0.68 19.33 -8.48
C ARG A 72 -0.75 19.62 -8.04
N ASN A 73 -1.73 18.96 -8.67
CA ASN A 73 -3.14 19.13 -8.32
C ASN A 73 -3.46 18.58 -6.91
N LEU A 74 -2.79 17.50 -6.50
CA LEU A 74 -2.91 16.92 -5.16
C LEU A 74 -2.29 17.84 -4.11
N GLU A 75 -1.10 18.38 -4.36
CA GLU A 75 -0.43 19.36 -3.49
C GLU A 75 -1.32 20.59 -3.24
N ALA A 76 -1.86 21.19 -4.30
CA ALA A 76 -2.78 22.32 -4.19
C ALA A 76 -4.10 21.98 -3.45
N THR A 77 -4.51 20.71 -3.46
CA THR A 77 -5.69 20.26 -2.71
C THR A 77 -5.36 20.09 -1.23
N TYR A 78 -4.18 19.59 -0.92
CA TYR A 78 -3.68 19.46 0.45
C TYR A 78 -3.56 20.83 1.13
N ASP A 79 -2.98 21.83 0.45
CA ASP A 79 -2.84 23.19 0.98
C ASP A 79 -4.20 23.82 1.31
N ARG A 80 -5.19 23.66 0.41
CA ARG A 80 -6.57 24.12 0.65
C ARG A 80 -7.24 23.42 1.84
N ILE A 81 -6.93 22.14 2.09
CA ILE A 81 -7.45 21.42 3.25
C ILE A 81 -6.84 21.98 4.53
N ILE A 82 -5.53 22.22 4.55
CA ILE A 82 -4.84 22.82 5.71
C ILE A 82 -5.39 24.21 6.01
N GLU A 83 -5.57 25.06 5.00
CA GLU A 83 -6.16 26.39 5.18
C GLU A 83 -7.57 26.31 5.78
N LYS A 84 -8.41 25.40 5.28
CA LYS A 84 -9.74 25.17 5.84
C LYS A 84 -9.71 24.61 7.26
N GLN A 85 -8.75 23.74 7.59
CA GLN A 85 -8.57 23.23 8.94
C GLN A 85 -8.19 24.36 9.92
N LYS A 86 -7.32 25.28 9.52
CA LYS A 86 -6.99 26.46 10.35
C LYS A 86 -8.21 27.34 10.62
N VAL A 87 -9.06 27.57 9.62
CA VAL A 87 -10.31 28.32 9.81
C VAL A 87 -11.25 27.58 10.75
N ILE A 88 -11.37 26.25 10.62
CA ILE A 88 -12.18 25.45 11.53
C ILE A 88 -11.62 25.48 12.95
N GLU A 89 -10.31 25.44 13.17
CA GLU A 89 -9.71 25.56 14.51
C GLU A 89 -9.94 26.94 15.14
N VAL A 90 -10.01 27.99 14.32
CA VAL A 90 -10.28 29.37 14.79
C VAL A 90 -11.77 29.60 15.06
N ASP A 91 -12.67 29.11 14.18
CA ASP A 91 -14.13 29.26 14.33
C ASP A 91 -14.75 28.18 15.23
N ALA A 92 -14.04 27.07 15.46
CA ALA A 92 -14.34 26.08 16.49
C ALA A 92 -13.39 26.26 17.68
N GLY A 93 -13.39 27.46 18.27
CA GLY A 93 -13.28 27.54 19.73
C GLY A 93 -14.24 26.50 20.36
N PRO A 94 -13.94 25.94 21.54
CA PRO A 94 -14.68 24.81 22.09
C PRO A 94 -16.17 25.13 22.00
N ARG A 95 -16.88 24.46 21.07
CA ARG A 95 -18.33 24.46 21.08
C ARG A 95 -18.68 23.62 22.29
N HIS A 96 -18.59 24.22 23.48
CA HIS A 96 -19.45 23.84 24.56
C HIS A 96 -20.85 24.07 24.02
N ILE A 97 -21.44 23.00 23.49
CA ILE A 97 -22.87 22.82 23.53
C ILE A 97 -23.16 22.96 25.02
N GLY A 98 -23.48 24.18 25.44
CA GLY A 98 -23.86 24.48 26.80
C GLY A 98 -25.20 23.80 27.01
N PHE A 99 -25.16 22.51 27.29
CA PHE A 99 -26.26 21.86 27.97
C PHE A 99 -26.29 22.55 29.31
N ASP A 100 -27.27 23.42 29.52
CA ASP A 100 -27.49 24.01 30.82
C ASP A 100 -28.00 22.87 31.72
N ILE A 101 -27.04 22.18 32.34
CA ILE A 101 -27.28 21.01 33.18
C ILE A 101 -28.26 21.38 34.30
N ASP A 102 -28.25 22.64 34.73
CA ASP A 102 -29.13 23.18 35.76
C ASP A 102 -30.58 23.33 35.26
N GLU A 103 -30.78 23.69 33.99
CA GLU A 103 -32.11 23.74 33.38
C GLU A 103 -32.68 22.32 33.20
N PHE A 104 -31.88 21.40 32.66
CA PHE A 104 -32.27 20.00 32.49
C PHE A 104 -32.59 19.32 33.84
N THR A 105 -31.78 19.58 34.89
CA THR A 105 -32.05 19.03 36.22
C THR A 105 -33.29 19.64 36.87
N LYS A 106 -33.57 20.93 36.66
CA LYS A 106 -34.81 21.55 37.13
C LYS A 106 -36.02 20.91 36.48
N GLU A 107 -36.03 20.76 35.16
CA GLU A 107 -37.14 20.11 34.43
C GLU A 107 -37.34 18.65 34.85
N LEU A 108 -36.25 17.90 34.99
CA LEU A 108 -36.30 16.51 35.45
C LEU A 108 -36.89 16.41 36.87
N SER A 109 -36.51 17.33 37.76
CA SER A 109 -37.01 17.35 39.14
C SER A 109 -38.51 17.69 39.20
N ALA A 110 -38.99 18.62 38.37
CA ALA A 110 -40.41 18.99 38.29
C ALA A 110 -41.25 17.81 37.78
N ASN A 111 -40.80 17.16 36.71
CA ASN A 111 -41.47 15.99 36.15
C ASN A 111 -41.53 14.83 37.15
N MET A 112 -40.45 14.58 37.91
CA MET A 112 -40.46 13.57 38.99
C MET A 112 -41.47 13.90 40.08
N GLN A 113 -41.58 15.17 40.50
CA GLN A 113 -42.55 15.58 41.52
C GLN A 113 -44.00 15.37 41.07
N ASP A 114 -44.30 15.61 39.80
CA ASP A 114 -45.66 15.42 39.28
C ASP A 114 -46.04 13.94 39.15
N ILE A 115 -45.09 13.08 38.79
CA ILE A 115 -45.27 11.62 38.82
C ILE A 115 -45.56 11.14 40.24
N VAL A 116 -44.81 11.62 41.25
CA VAL A 116 -45.02 11.25 42.65
C VAL A 116 -46.40 11.68 43.13
N LYS A 117 -46.83 12.92 42.83
CA LYS A 117 -48.19 13.39 43.18
C LYS A 117 -49.28 12.57 42.52
N ALA A 118 -49.10 12.19 41.26
CA ALA A 118 -50.05 11.35 40.53
C ALA A 118 -50.15 9.95 41.15
N ALA A 119 -49.01 9.35 41.52
CA ALA A 119 -48.96 8.06 42.20
C ALA A 119 -49.66 8.11 43.56
N ASP A 120 -49.38 9.13 44.38
CA ASP A 120 -50.03 9.33 45.68
C ASP A 120 -51.56 9.45 45.56
N LYS A 121 -52.03 10.18 44.53
CA LYS A 121 -53.46 10.31 44.25
C LYS A 121 -54.07 8.95 43.87
N ALA A 122 -53.41 8.19 43.01
CA ALA A 122 -53.87 6.86 42.61
C ALA A 122 -53.92 5.89 43.81
N VAL A 123 -52.91 5.92 44.68
CA VAL A 123 -52.88 5.11 45.92
C VAL A 123 -54.03 5.48 46.85
N LYS A 124 -54.32 6.78 47.04
CA LYS A 124 -55.47 7.22 47.85
C LYS A 124 -56.80 6.73 47.27
N GLN A 125 -56.99 6.85 45.96
CA GLN A 125 -58.21 6.40 45.28
C GLN A 125 -58.40 4.87 45.40
N LEU A 126 -57.32 4.10 45.25
CA LEU A 126 -57.35 2.65 45.49
C LEU A 126 -57.69 2.32 46.94
N GLY A 127 -57.11 3.05 47.91
CA GLY A 127 -57.43 2.88 49.32
C GLY A 127 -58.91 3.16 49.64
N GLU A 128 -59.50 4.20 49.06
CA GLU A 128 -60.93 4.52 49.19
C GLU A 128 -61.81 3.44 48.54
N CYS A 129 -61.43 2.96 47.35
CA CYS A 129 -62.12 1.87 46.66
C CYS A 129 -62.13 0.59 47.50
N MET A 130 -60.96 0.21 48.04
CA MET A 130 -60.82 -0.97 48.91
C MET A 130 -61.58 -0.83 50.22
N ARG A 131 -61.64 0.37 50.83
CA ARG A 131 -62.48 0.61 52.01
C ARG A 131 -63.96 0.45 51.72
N ARG A 132 -64.45 0.94 50.57
CA ARG A 132 -65.84 0.73 50.15
C ARG A 132 -66.14 -0.74 49.90
N TYR A 133 -65.20 -1.49 49.35
CA TYR A 133 -65.35 -2.92 49.12
C TYR A 133 -65.38 -3.73 50.43
N ARG A 134 -64.58 -3.33 51.44
CA ARG A 134 -64.54 -3.99 52.75
C ARG A 134 -65.78 -3.71 53.62
N ASN A 135 -66.47 -2.59 53.40
CA ASN A 135 -67.66 -2.19 54.17
C ASN A 135 -68.99 -2.55 53.47
N ARG A 136 -68.95 -3.35 52.40
CA ARG A 136 -70.10 -4.04 51.81
C ARG A 136 -70.15 -5.48 52.30
#